data_AF-A0A949BZS0-F1
#
_entry.id   AF-A0A949BZS0-F1
#
_cell.length_a   1.000
_cell.length_b   1.000
_cell.length_c   1.000
_cell.angle_alpha   90.00
_cell.angle_beta   90.00
_cell.angle_gamma   90.00
#
_symmetry.space_group_name_H-M   'P 1'
#
loop_
_entity.id
_entity.type
_entity.pdbx_description
1 polymer ?
#
loop_
_entity_poly.entity_id
_entity_poly.type
_entity_poly.pdbx_seq_one_letter_code
_entity_poly.pdbx_strand_id
1 'polypeptide(L)'
;MIIVKEDTALVGISEFRTKAEEIFNELKTHKVIIERRNKPVAVLLSLKKYKQMEEVFEWIEDQALGYLAKEREKSTPKAKYLSLEELSKKIGLI
;
A
#
# COMPACT_ATOMS: atom_id res chain seq x y z
N MET A 1 -2.17 -10.98 23.40
CA MET A 1 -0.96 -10.18 23.56
C MET A 1 -0.72 -9.44 22.25
N ILE A 2 -0.69 -8.10 22.27
CA ILE A 2 -0.38 -7.29 21.09
C ILE A 2 1.03 -6.75 21.30
N ILE A 3 1.94 -7.02 20.37
CA ILE A 3 3.30 -6.51 20.41
C ILE A 3 3.39 -5.36 19.42
N VAL A 4 3.68 -4.17 19.92
CA VAL A 4 3.91 -2.98 19.11
C VAL A 4 5.37 -2.62 19.22
N LYS A 5 6.10 -2.68 18.09
CA LYS A 5 7.56 -2.48 18.04
C LYS A 5 7.98 -1.04 17.70
N GLU A 6 7.01 -0.17 17.45
CA GLU A 6 7.20 1.18 16.95
C GLU A 6 6.48 2.17 17.85
N ASP A 7 6.87 3.43 17.79
CA ASP A 7 6.19 4.50 18.53
C ASP A 7 4.74 4.65 18.08
N THR A 8 3.81 4.37 18.99
CA THR A 8 2.40 4.13 18.68
C THR A 8 1.53 4.53 19.86
N ALA A 9 0.51 5.34 19.57
CA ALA A 9 -0.55 5.60 20.53
C ALA A 9 -1.68 4.55 20.40
N LEU A 10 -2.20 4.10 21.54
CA LEU A 10 -3.41 3.28 21.62
C LEU A 10 -4.55 4.17 22.07
N VAL A 11 -5.66 4.18 21.32
CA VAL A 11 -6.79 5.06 21.61
C VAL A 11 -8.10 4.30 21.50
N GLY A 12 -8.96 4.46 22.52
CA GLY A 12 -10.30 3.91 22.47
C GLY A 12 -11.18 4.63 21.45
N ILE A 13 -12.03 3.92 20.72
CA ILE A 13 -12.96 4.51 19.75
C ILE A 13 -13.89 5.58 20.36
N SER A 14 -14.18 5.48 21.66
CA SER A 14 -14.94 6.50 22.40
C SER A 14 -14.15 7.79 22.60
N GLU A 15 -12.84 7.70 22.83
CA GLU A 15 -11.95 8.85 22.99
C GLU A 15 -11.72 9.57 21.67
N PHE A 16 -11.74 8.82 20.55
CA PHE A 16 -11.65 9.41 19.22
C PHE A 16 -12.73 10.46 18.96
N ARG A 17 -13.96 10.24 19.47
CA ARG A 17 -15.07 11.19 19.28
C ARG A 17 -14.85 12.50 20.03
N THR A 18 -14.20 12.48 21.19
CA THR A 18 -14.07 13.66 22.07
C THR A 18 -12.70 14.32 21.99
N LYS A 19 -11.66 13.61 21.55
CA LYS A 19 -10.26 14.06 21.51
C LYS A 19 -9.64 13.99 20.11
N ALA A 20 -10.46 14.09 19.06
CA ALA A 20 -10.01 13.94 17.68
C ALA A 20 -8.78 14.82 17.34
N GLU A 21 -8.77 16.08 17.79
CA GLU A 21 -7.69 17.03 17.50
C GLU A 21 -6.35 16.61 18.12
N GLU A 22 -6.35 16.17 19.38
CA GLU A 22 -5.16 15.65 20.06
C GLU A 22 -4.61 14.42 19.32
N ILE A 23 -5.51 13.51 18.91
CA ILE A 23 -5.17 12.30 18.17
C ILE A 23 -4.59 12.64 16.79
N PHE A 24 -5.13 13.64 16.10
CA PHE A 24 -4.59 14.10 14.82
C PHE A 24 -3.23 14.79 14.96
N ASN A 25 -2.93 15.42 16.10
CA ASN A 25 -1.61 15.96 16.37
C ASN A 25 -0.59 14.83 16.59
N GLU A 26 -0.94 13.78 17.33
CA GLU A 26 -0.10 12.60 17.50
C GLU A 26 0.20 11.88 16.18
N LEU A 27 -0.76 11.88 15.24
CA LEU A 27 -0.60 11.28 13.92
C LEU A 27 0.51 11.91 13.05
N LYS A 28 0.99 13.11 13.40
CA LYS A 28 2.08 13.77 12.68
C LYS A 28 3.42 13.06 12.91
N THR A 29 3.60 12.46 14.08
CA THR A 29 4.87 11.86 14.52
C THR A 29 4.76 10.35 14.73
N HIS A 30 3.59 9.86 15.13
CA HIS A 30 3.36 8.47 15.52
C HIS A 30 2.18 7.87 14.77
N LYS A 31 2.07 6.53 14.75
CA LYS A 31 0.85 5.86 14.30
C LYS A 31 -0.14 5.75 15.47
N VAL A 32 -1.42 5.73 15.17
CA VAL A 32 -2.46 5.56 16.20
C VAL A 32 -3.25 4.29 15.90
N ILE A 33 -3.36 3.41 16.88
CA ILE A 33 -4.23 2.23 16.79
C ILE A 33 -5.54 2.57 17.50
N ILE A 34 -6.65 2.41 16.80
CA ILE A 34 -7.98 2.57 17.35
C ILE A 34 -8.48 1.22 17.87
N GLU A 35 -8.94 1.21 19.11
CA GLU A 35 -9.45 0.03 19.77
C GLU A 35 -10.95 0.12 20.07
N ARG A 36 -11.65 -1.01 19.95
CA ARG A 36 -13.02 -1.17 20.42
C ARG A 36 -13.09 -2.35 21.37
N ARG A 37 -13.40 -2.08 22.64
CA ARG A 37 -13.42 -3.10 23.72
C ARG A 37 -12.07 -3.85 23.81
N ASN A 38 -10.95 -3.10 23.85
CA ASN A 38 -9.58 -3.61 23.93
C ASN A 38 -9.17 -4.51 22.75
N LYS A 39 -9.82 -4.35 21.60
CA LYS A 39 -9.47 -5.01 20.35
C LYS A 39 -9.11 -3.95 19.31
N PRO A 40 -7.93 -4.01 18.69
CA PRO A 40 -7.58 -3.15 17.56
C PRO A 40 -8.58 -3.34 16.42
N VAL A 41 -9.09 -2.24 15.88
CA VAL A 41 -10.05 -2.24 14.77
C VAL A 41 -9.59 -1.38 13.60
N ALA A 42 -8.69 -0.43 13.83
CA ALA A 42 -8.12 0.40 12.77
C ALA A 42 -6.71 0.89 13.14
N VAL A 43 -5.93 1.24 12.12
CA VAL A 43 -4.66 1.95 12.25
C VAL A 43 -4.79 3.25 11.48
N LEU A 44 -4.52 4.36 12.15
CA LEU A 44 -4.45 5.68 11.56
C LEU A 44 -2.97 6.03 11.34
N LEU A 45 -2.71 6.62 10.18
CA LEU A 45 -1.41 7.07 9.73
C LEU A 45 -1.56 8.47 9.14
N SER A 46 -0.49 9.27 9.14
CA SER A 46 -0.49 10.46 8.30
C SER A 46 -0.56 10.08 6.83
N LEU A 47 -1.27 10.89 6.03
CA LEU A 47 -1.37 10.69 4.59
C LEU A 47 0.01 10.62 3.91
N LYS A 48 0.95 11.45 4.38
CA LYS A 48 2.34 11.43 3.89
C LYS A 48 3.00 10.07 4.11
N LYS A 49 2.88 9.50 5.32
CA LYS A 49 3.47 8.20 5.64
C LYS A 49 2.82 7.09 4.80
N TYR A 50 1.50 7.14 4.64
CA TYR A 50 0.77 6.20 3.78
C TYR A 50 1.31 6.24 2.35
N LYS A 51 1.40 7.43 1.74
CA LYS A 51 1.91 7.58 0.36
C LYS A 51 3.36 7.09 0.19
N GLN A 52 4.23 7.37 1.15
CA GLN A 52 5.60 6.86 1.13
C GLN A 52 5.66 5.33 1.17
N MET A 53 4.74 4.69 1.90
CA MET A 53 4.65 3.23 1.90
C MET A 53 4.15 2.71 0.55
N GLU A 54 3.12 3.35 -0.01
CA GLU A 54 2.56 3.02 -1.32
C GLU A 54 3.62 3.11 -2.42
N GLU A 55 4.39 4.21 -2.49
CA GLU A 55 5.50 4.38 -3.45
C GLU A 55 6.55 3.27 -3.34
N VAL A 56 6.88 2.83 -2.12
CA VAL A 56 7.82 1.72 -1.90
C VAL A 56 7.23 0.39 -2.37
N PHE A 57 5.95 0.15 -2.11
CA PHE A 57 5.28 -1.06 -2.60
C PHE A 57 5.22 -1.11 -4.12
N GLU A 58 4.84 0.00 -4.77
CA GLU A 58 4.85 0.12 -6.24
C GLU A 58 6.23 -0.15 -6.81
N TRP A 59 7.28 0.44 -6.21
CA TRP A 59 8.65 0.18 -6.66
C TRP A 59 9.05 -1.29 -6.55
N ILE A 60 8.70 -1.97 -5.45
CA ILE A 60 8.98 -3.40 -5.28
C ILE A 60 8.21 -4.23 -6.32
N GLU A 61 6.94 -3.91 -6.53
CA GLU A 61 6.08 -4.60 -7.50
C GLU A 61 6.64 -4.46 -8.92
N ASP A 62 6.99 -3.24 -9.34
CA ASP A 62 7.58 -2.96 -10.64
C ASP A 62 8.88 -3.75 -10.85
N GLN A 63 9.74 -3.84 -9.83
CA GLN A 63 10.95 -4.66 -9.91
C GLN A 63 10.59 -6.14 -10.11
N ALA A 64 9.67 -6.67 -9.31
CA ALA A 64 9.25 -8.08 -9.39
C ALA A 64 8.65 -8.40 -10.77
N LEU A 65 7.74 -7.56 -11.26
CA LEU A 65 7.13 -7.69 -12.58
C LEU A 65 8.17 -7.55 -13.70
N GLY A 66 9.14 -6.65 -13.56
CA GLY A 66 10.26 -6.50 -14.48
C GLY A 66 11.12 -7.76 -14.59
N TYR A 67 11.41 -8.42 -13.47
CA TYR A 67 12.12 -9.70 -13.49
C TYR A 67 11.32 -10.79 -14.22
N LEU A 68 10.02 -10.92 -13.92
CA LEU A 68 9.15 -11.88 -14.60
C LEU A 68 9.05 -11.61 -16.10
N ALA A 69 8.95 -10.34 -16.50
CA ALA A 69 8.93 -9.94 -17.90
C ALA A 69 10.24 -10.33 -18.62
N LYS A 70 11.40 -10.12 -17.97
CA LYS A 70 12.71 -10.49 -18.51
C LYS A 70 12.89 -12.00 -18.63
N GLU A 71 12.40 -12.79 -17.68
CA GLU A 71 12.41 -14.25 -17.77
C GLU A 71 11.52 -14.76 -18.93
N ARG A 72 10.35 -14.16 -19.08
CA ARG A 72 9.44 -14.46 -20.17
C ARG A 72 10.02 -14.11 -21.53
N GLU A 73 10.69 -12.97 -21.65
CA GLU A 73 11.38 -12.55 -22.88
C GLU A 73 12.43 -13.59 -23.30
N LYS A 74 13.26 -14.06 -22.36
CA LYS A 74 14.30 -15.07 -22.64
C LYS A 74 13.75 -16.41 -23.12
N SER A 75 12.57 -16.80 -22.64
CA SER A 75 11.98 -18.12 -22.88
C SER A 75 10.93 -18.13 -24.00
N THR A 76 10.44 -16.97 -24.43
CA THR A 76 9.36 -16.87 -25.42
C THR A 76 9.93 -16.80 -26.84
N PRO A 77 9.56 -17.72 -27.75
CA PRO A 77 9.94 -17.62 -29.15
C PRO A 77 9.37 -16.36 -29.81
N LYS A 78 10.15 -15.72 -30.69
CA LYS A 78 9.73 -14.52 -31.44
C LYS A 78 8.41 -14.69 -32.20
N ALA A 79 8.09 -15.90 -32.66
CA ALA A 79 6.82 -16.20 -33.34
C ALA A 79 5.56 -16.00 -32.46
N LYS A 80 5.71 -15.91 -31.13
CA LYS A 80 4.61 -15.61 -30.20
C LYS A 80 4.46 -14.12 -29.86
N TYR A 81 5.33 -13.27 -30.41
CA TYR A 81 5.26 -11.83 -30.20
C TYR A 81 4.15 -11.24 -31.07
N LEU A 82 3.54 -10.16 -30.59
CA LEU A 82 2.57 -9.38 -31.35
C LEU A 82 3.22 -8.05 -31.73
N SER A 83 2.98 -7.61 -32.95
CA SER A 83 3.26 -6.22 -33.33
C SER A 83 2.33 -5.26 -32.58
N LEU A 84 2.73 -3.99 -32.51
CA LEU A 84 1.91 -2.96 -31.86
C LEU A 84 0.54 -2.80 -32.53
N GLU A 85 0.46 -3.00 -33.85
CA GLU A 85 -0.80 -2.92 -34.58
C GLU A 85 -1.74 -4.09 -34.23
N GLU A 86 -1.21 -5.32 -34.21
CA GLU A 86 -1.97 -6.52 -33.80
C GLU A 86 -2.45 -6.41 -32.35
N LEU A 87 -1.59 -5.91 -31.46
CA LEU A 87 -1.94 -5.68 -30.06
C LEU A 87 -3.08 -4.66 -29.95
N SER A 88 -2.95 -3.53 -30.62
CA SER A 88 -3.93 -2.42 -30.56
C SER A 88 -5.32 -2.84 -31.06
N LYS A 89 -5.38 -3.60 -32.16
CA LYS A 89 -6.64 -4.21 -32.65
C LYS A 89 -7.24 -5.17 -31.62
N LYS A 90 -6.40 -5.98 -30.97
CA LYS A 90 -6.84 -6.98 -29.99
C LYS A 90 -7.41 -6.37 -28.70
N ILE A 91 -6.92 -5.20 -28.30
CA ILE A 91 -7.41 -4.48 -27.10
C ILE A 91 -8.42 -3.37 -27.42
N GLY A 92 -8.82 -3.21 -28.68
CA GLY A 92 -9.87 -2.28 -29.10
C GLY A 92 -9.46 -0.81 -29.08
N LEU A 93 -8.18 -0.50 -29.28
CA LEU A 93 -7.69 0.88 -29.43
C LEU A 93 -7.82 1.42 -30.87
N ILE A 94 -7.96 0.53 -31.84
CA ILE A 94 -8.23 0.79 -33.28
C ILE A 94 -9.06 -0.34 -33.87
#